data_AF-A0A8I1V2V1-F1
#
_entry.id   AF-A0A8I1V2V1-F1
#
_cell.length_a   1.000
_cell.length_b   1.000
_cell.length_c   1.000
_cell.angle_alpha   90.00
_cell.angle_beta   90.00
_cell.angle_gamma   90.00
#
_symmetry.space_group_name_H-M   'P 1'
#
loop_
_entity.id
_entity.type
_entity.pdbx_description
1 polymer ?
#
loop_
_entity_poly.entity_id
_entity_poly.type
_entity_poly.pdbx_seq_one_letter_code
_entity_poly.pdbx_strand_id
1 'polypeptide(L)' 'LDNADYPAGIKITDQQMKTLPLKRHDFHGNWNYTLTPK' A
#
# COMPACT_ATOMS: atom_id res chain seq x y z
N LEU A 1 -9.91 -10.19 22.12
CA LEU A 1 -10.49 -9.18 21.21
C LEU A 1 -9.57 -7.98 21.24
N ASP A 2 -9.18 -7.46 20.08
CA ASP A 2 -8.43 -6.21 20.01
C ASP A 2 -9.41 -5.05 20.21
N ASN A 3 -9.12 -4.16 21.15
CA ASN A 3 -9.94 -3.00 21.52
C ASN A 3 -9.21 -1.68 21.22
N ALA A 4 -8.17 -1.71 20.38
CA ALA A 4 -7.46 -0.50 19.99
C ALA A 4 -8.32 0.40 19.10
N ASP A 5 -8.20 1.72 19.32
CA ASP A 5 -8.79 2.73 18.45
C ASP A 5 -7.89 2.96 17.23
N TYR A 6 -8.48 2.82 16.04
CA TYR A 6 -7.80 3.04 14.76
C TYR A 6 -8.31 4.33 14.13
N PRO A 7 -7.61 5.46 14.32
CA PRO A 7 -8.01 6.72 13.72
C PRO A 7 -7.95 6.64 12.19
N ALA A 8 -8.77 7.47 11.53
CA ALA A 8 -8.76 7.54 10.08
C ALA A 8 -7.36 7.92 9.55
N GLY A 9 -6.92 7.22 8.51
CA GLY A 9 -5.67 7.53 7.82
C GLY A 9 -5.76 8.81 6.98
N ILE A 10 -4.62 9.22 6.43
CA ILE A 10 -4.54 10.32 5.47
C ILE A 10 -4.89 9.83 4.05
N LYS A 11 -5.53 10.70 3.25
CA LYS A 11 -5.78 10.41 1.83
C LYS A 11 -4.49 10.60 1.02
N ILE A 12 -4.06 9.56 0.33
CA ILE A 12 -3.01 9.62 -0.68
C ILE A 12 -3.68 9.70 -2.06
N THR A 13 -3.18 10.59 -2.91
CA THR A 13 -3.70 10.76 -4.27
C THR A 13 -3.25 9.63 -5.19
N ASP A 14 -4.00 9.35 -6.25
CA ASP A 14 -3.60 8.36 -7.27
C ASP A 14 -2.27 8.72 -7.91
N GLN A 15 -1.97 10.01 -8.07
CA GLN A 15 -0.70 10.48 -8.59
C GLN A 15 0.46 10.12 -7.66
N GLN A 16 0.31 10.30 -6.35
CA GLN A 16 1.30 9.89 -5.36
C GLN A 16 1.46 8.36 -5.33
N MET A 17 0.38 7.59 -5.44
CA MET A 17 0.47 6.12 -5.49
C MET A 17 1.25 5.63 -6.72
N LYS A 18 1.13 6.31 -7.86
CA LYS A 18 1.83 5.97 -9.11
C LYS A 18 3.34 6.22 -9.06
N THR A 19 3.84 7.06 -8.15
CA THR A 19 5.29 7.34 -8.05
C THR A 19 6.05 6.28 -7.24
N LEU A 20 5.32 5.39 -6.55
CA LEU A 20 5.93 4.36 -5.71
C LEU A 20 6.60 3.28 -6.57
N PRO A 21 7.82 2.82 -6.21
CA PRO A 21 8.48 1.69 -6.86
C PRO A 21 7.86 0.36 -6.41
N LEU A 22 6.64 0.10 -6.89
CA LEU A 22 5.90 -1.13 -6.60
C LEU A 22 6.19 -2.21 -7.64
N LYS A 23 6.67 -3.37 -7.17
CA LYS A 23 6.74 -4.59 -7.97
C LYS A 23 5.58 -5.51 -7.62
N ARG A 24 4.70 -5.76 -8.58
CA ARG A 24 3.59 -6.71 -8.40
C ARG A 24 4.10 -8.15 -8.51
N HIS A 25 3.55 -9.04 -7.71
CA HIS A 25 3.82 -10.47 -7.80
C HIS A 25 2.98 -11.13 -8.90
N ASP A 26 3.51 -12.19 -9.49
CA ASP A 26 2.80 -12.97 -10.52
C ASP A 26 1.55 -13.64 -9.94
N PHE A 27 1.61 -14.04 -8.66
CA PHE A 27 0.46 -14.55 -7.93
C PHE A 27 -0.29 -13.43 -7.20
N HIS A 28 -1.48 -13.08 -7.71
CA HIS A 28 -2.36 -12.04 -7.17
C HIS A 28 -1.67 -10.68 -6.95
N GLY A 29 -0.96 -10.18 -7.97
CA GLY A 29 -0.20 -8.92 -7.90
C GLY A 29 -0.97 -7.65 -7.53
N ASN A 30 -2.30 -7.69 -7.59
CA ASN A 30 -3.15 -6.60 -7.08
C ASN A 30 -3.16 -6.53 -5.55
N TRP A 31 -2.92 -7.65 -4.87
CA TRP A 31 -2.89 -7.76 -3.41
C TRP A 31 -1.46 -7.95 -2.90
N ASN A 32 -0.66 -8.70 -3.65
CA ASN A 32 0.70 -9.02 -3.30
C ASN A 32 1.66 -8.17 -4.14
N TYR A 33 2.27 -7.18 -3.51
CA TYR A 33 3.29 -6.33 -4.12
C TYR A 33 4.42 -6.03 -3.13
N THR A 34 5.60 -5.77 -3.68
CA THR A 34 6.78 -5.36 -2.91
C THR A 34 7.05 -3.89 -3.18
N LEU A 35 7.21 -3.12 -2.12
CA LEU A 35 7.70 -1.75 -2.15
C LEU A 35 9.18 -1.76 -1.78
N THR A 36 10.05 -1.31 -2.69
CA THR A 36 11.49 -1.25 -2.42
C THR A 36 11.90 0.17 -2.05
N PRO A 37 12.66 0.38 -0.95
CA PRO A 37 13.30 1.67 -0.71
C PRO A 37 14.24 2.00 -1.87
N LYS A 38 14.35 3.29 -2.20
CA LYS A 38 15.39 3.79 -3.09
C LYS A 38 16.64 4.14 -2.30
#